data_AF-A0A820J4J3-F1
#
_entry.id   AF-A0A820J4J3-F1
#
_cell.length_a   1.000
_cell.length_b   1.000
_cell.length_c   1.000
_cell.angle_alpha   90.00
_cell.angle_beta   90.00
_cell.angle_gamma   90.00
#
_symmetry.space_group_name_H-M   'P 1'
#
loop_
_entity.id
_entity.type
_entity.pdbx_description
1 polymer ?
#
loop_
_entity_poly.entity_id
_entity_poly.type
_entity_poly.pdbx_seq_one_letter_code
_entity_poly.pdbx_strand_id
1 'polypeptide(L)'
;MTALISRPYPDSMNNNSGLAFIRLGDGEMKLLFGLSIKTLDQWSMPRGESKLGKDLRKVLHYPKYQYNTFSPFYYGIYDAKDICPFHELLSKIYQHPKYLTYANLFVNSNYPSTKLLHQALIRDYRKKIILIINNEISSLKLTELNAWTCEILLYPNNGPLLWENDKFREQAIGRIVETAKRYRNRLFLFSIGPLSKVLIHHAWLENPYNRYIDVGSALDQMTRNRTTRPYQSNAE
;
A
#
# COMPACT_ATOMS: atom_id res chain seq x y z
N MET A 1 -14.70 -4.75 -27.11
CA MET A 1 -14.45 -4.26 -25.74
C MET A 1 -14.30 -5.45 -24.79
N THR A 2 -13.49 -6.44 -25.18
CA THR A 2 -13.52 -7.82 -24.63
C THR A 2 -12.11 -8.40 -24.45
N ALA A 3 -11.07 -7.55 -24.48
CA ALA A 3 -9.67 -7.97 -24.43
C ALA A 3 -8.94 -7.60 -23.11
N LEU A 4 -9.65 -7.03 -22.13
CA LEU A 4 -9.07 -6.57 -20.84
C LEU A 4 -9.48 -7.42 -19.63
N ILE A 5 -10.26 -8.49 -19.83
CA ILE A 5 -10.79 -9.36 -18.73
C ILE A 5 -10.02 -10.68 -18.62
N SER A 6 -8.89 -10.86 -19.31
CA SER A 6 -8.16 -12.14 -19.25
C SER A 6 -7.05 -12.21 -18.19
N ARG A 7 -6.65 -11.10 -17.52
CA ARG A 7 -5.57 -11.14 -16.52
C ARG A 7 -5.80 -10.17 -15.35
N PRO A 8 -6.68 -10.50 -14.37
CA PRO A 8 -6.96 -9.65 -13.20
C PRO A 8 -5.79 -9.52 -12.21
N TYR A 9 -4.70 -10.27 -12.40
CA TYR A 9 -3.52 -10.22 -11.54
C TYR A 9 -2.26 -10.14 -12.41
N PRO A 10 -1.25 -9.34 -12.04
CA PRO A 10 0.00 -9.31 -12.78
C PRO A 10 0.62 -10.73 -12.80
N ASP A 11 0.93 -11.23 -14.00
CA ASP A 11 1.49 -12.57 -14.26
C ASP A 11 2.81 -12.85 -13.49
N SER A 12 3.39 -11.82 -12.86
CA SER A 12 4.61 -11.90 -12.05
C SER A 12 4.42 -12.51 -10.65
N MET A 13 3.28 -13.12 -10.33
CA MET A 13 3.13 -13.83 -9.05
C MET A 13 3.87 -15.18 -8.98
N ASN A 14 4.70 -15.54 -9.97
CA ASN A 14 5.66 -16.65 -9.87
C ASN A 14 6.59 -16.49 -8.66
N ASN A 15 6.52 -17.43 -7.71
CA ASN A 15 7.00 -17.38 -6.31
C ASN A 15 8.47 -17.01 -6.04
N ASN A 16 9.31 -16.77 -7.06
CA ASN A 16 10.74 -16.44 -6.90
C ASN A 16 11.13 -15.01 -7.33
N SER A 17 10.19 -14.20 -7.83
CA SER A 17 10.44 -12.78 -8.11
C SER A 17 9.81 -11.89 -7.05
N GLY A 18 10.54 -10.88 -6.59
CA GLY A 18 9.96 -9.84 -5.75
C GLY A 18 9.03 -8.93 -6.56
N LEU A 19 8.26 -8.10 -5.88
CA LEU A 19 7.39 -7.11 -6.50
C LEU A 19 7.03 -6.01 -5.50
N ALA A 20 6.68 -4.83 -5.98
CA ALA A 20 6.04 -3.79 -5.17
C ALA A 20 4.73 -3.36 -5.81
N PHE A 21 3.73 -3.05 -5.00
CA PHE A 21 2.45 -2.50 -5.43
C PHE A 21 1.97 -1.44 -4.45
N ILE A 22 1.77 -0.22 -4.93
CA ILE A 22 1.19 0.89 -4.17
C ILE A 22 -0.13 1.32 -4.79
N ARG A 23 -1.08 1.81 -3.99
CA ARG A 23 -2.39 2.28 -4.47
C ARG A 23 -2.58 3.76 -4.15
N LEU A 24 -2.54 4.61 -5.17
CA LEU A 24 -2.78 6.04 -5.06
C LEU A 24 -4.29 6.29 -5.12
N GLY A 25 -4.93 6.44 -3.97
CA GLY A 25 -6.36 6.76 -3.84
C GLY A 25 -6.62 8.26 -3.82
N ASP A 26 -7.88 8.64 -3.57
CA ASP A 26 -8.31 10.04 -3.48
C ASP A 26 -7.60 10.82 -2.36
N GLY A 27 -7.32 10.17 -1.22
CA GLY A 27 -6.56 10.76 -0.12
C GLY A 27 -5.11 11.09 -0.50
N GLU A 28 -4.43 10.19 -1.22
CA GLU A 28 -3.09 10.44 -1.74
C GLU A 28 -3.07 11.56 -2.78
N MET A 29 -4.09 11.63 -3.63
CA MET A 29 -4.23 12.72 -4.60
C MET A 29 -4.31 14.06 -3.92
N LYS A 30 -5.13 14.18 -2.87
CA LYS A 30 -5.22 15.41 -2.08
C LYS A 30 -3.87 15.79 -1.46
N LEU A 31 -3.09 14.83 -0.95
CA LEU A 31 -1.74 15.10 -0.41
C LEU A 31 -0.78 15.62 -1.49
N LEU A 32 -0.79 15.03 -2.69
CA LEU A 32 0.10 15.41 -3.79
C LEU A 32 -0.09 16.86 -4.24
N PHE A 33 -1.35 17.34 -4.22
CA PHE A 33 -1.71 18.70 -4.62
C PHE A 33 -1.83 19.68 -3.44
N GLY A 34 -1.50 19.25 -2.21
CA GLY A 34 -1.59 20.10 -1.03
C GLY A 34 -3.02 20.54 -0.70
N LEU A 35 -4.01 19.72 -1.05
CA LEU A 35 -5.42 19.94 -0.70
C LEU A 35 -5.67 19.49 0.74
N SER A 36 -6.63 20.11 1.41
CA SER A 36 -7.02 19.69 2.75
C SER A 36 -7.66 18.30 2.72
N ILE A 37 -7.41 17.53 3.77
CA ILE A 37 -7.94 16.17 3.94
C ILE A 37 -8.65 16.07 5.28
N LYS A 38 -9.84 15.48 5.27
CA LYS A 38 -10.51 14.95 6.45
C LYS A 38 -10.94 13.53 6.10
N THR A 39 -10.36 12.52 6.76
CA THR A 39 -10.63 11.12 6.44
C THR A 39 -11.62 10.48 7.40
N LEU A 40 -12.16 9.34 6.98
CA LEU A 40 -12.93 8.43 7.84
C LEU A 40 -12.06 7.81 8.94
N ASP A 41 -10.74 7.80 8.76
CA ASP A 41 -9.77 7.26 9.72
C ASP A 41 -9.30 8.32 10.74
N GLN A 42 -10.14 9.34 10.99
CA GLN A 42 -9.99 10.35 12.03
C GLN A 42 -8.70 11.18 12.01
N TRP A 43 -8.01 11.23 10.87
CA TRP A 43 -6.89 12.16 10.67
C TRP A 43 -7.25 13.23 9.65
N SER A 44 -6.59 14.38 9.79
CA SER A 44 -6.73 15.50 8.87
C SER A 44 -5.38 16.08 8.51
N MET A 45 -5.30 16.69 7.33
CA MET A 45 -4.16 17.49 6.91
C MET A 45 -4.66 18.88 6.49
N PRO A 46 -4.03 19.96 7.00
CA PRO A 46 -4.36 21.30 6.56
C PRO A 46 -3.97 21.48 5.08
N ARG A 47 -4.54 22.49 4.44
CA ARG A 47 -4.15 22.89 3.09
C ARG A 47 -2.68 23.33 3.09
N GLY A 48 -1.95 22.97 2.05
CA GLY A 48 -0.53 23.29 1.90
C GLY A 48 0.30 22.06 1.58
N GLU A 49 1.56 22.29 1.21
CA GLU A 49 2.48 21.21 0.92
C GLU A 49 2.99 20.58 2.22
N SER A 50 2.73 19.29 2.40
CA SER A 50 3.20 18.51 3.55
C SER A 50 4.51 17.77 3.23
N LYS A 51 5.30 17.43 4.25
CA LYS A 51 6.48 16.57 4.08
C LYS A 51 6.10 15.22 3.50
N LEU A 52 4.97 14.65 3.93
CA LEU A 52 4.45 13.41 3.36
C LEU A 52 4.09 13.55 1.87
N GLY A 53 3.47 14.66 1.48
CA GLY A 53 3.18 14.97 0.07
C GLY A 53 4.44 15.11 -0.77
N LYS A 54 5.50 15.75 -0.23
CA LYS A 54 6.81 15.84 -0.87
C LYS A 54 7.43 14.45 -1.09
N ASP A 55 7.43 13.60 -0.07
CA ASP A 55 8.00 12.26 -0.18
C ASP A 55 7.20 11.38 -1.12
N LEU A 56 5.86 11.47 -1.09
CA LEU A 56 5.00 10.80 -2.06
C LEU A 56 5.31 11.25 -3.49
N ARG A 57 5.55 12.55 -3.71
CA ARG A 57 5.97 13.07 -5.03
C ARG A 57 7.32 12.52 -5.48
N LYS A 58 8.28 12.35 -4.55
CA LYS A 58 9.56 11.70 -4.85
C LYS A 58 9.38 10.25 -5.29
N VAL A 59 8.45 9.51 -4.65
CA VAL A 59 8.10 8.15 -5.07
C VAL A 59 7.65 8.15 -6.54
N LEU A 60 6.77 9.09 -6.94
CA LEU A 60 6.25 9.15 -8.33
C LEU A 60 7.28 9.56 -9.38
N HIS A 61 8.27 10.37 -8.98
CA HIS A 61 9.35 10.85 -9.87
C HIS A 61 10.59 9.94 -9.88
N TYR A 62 10.55 8.80 -9.17
CA TYR A 62 11.72 7.92 -9.14
C TYR A 62 12.03 7.37 -10.54
N PRO A 63 13.22 7.64 -11.10
CA PRO A 63 13.47 7.49 -12.52
C PRO A 63 13.41 6.03 -13.00
N LYS A 64 12.79 5.88 -14.19
CA LYS A 64 12.56 4.68 -15.03
C LYS A 64 13.72 3.67 -15.11
N TYR A 65 14.97 4.09 -14.91
CA TYR A 65 16.17 3.29 -15.18
C TYR A 65 16.76 2.56 -13.97
N GLN A 66 16.17 2.71 -12.78
CA GLN A 66 16.60 1.98 -11.58
C GLN A 66 15.71 0.79 -11.23
N TYR A 67 14.69 0.52 -12.05
CA TYR A 67 13.91 -0.71 -11.93
C TYR A 67 14.72 -1.88 -12.45
N ASN A 68 15.28 -2.65 -11.51
CA ASN A 68 15.85 -3.95 -11.80
C ASN A 68 14.79 -4.78 -12.56
N THR A 69 15.13 -5.25 -13.77
CA THR A 69 14.19 -5.93 -14.68
C THR A 69 13.56 -7.19 -14.07
N PHE A 70 14.08 -7.66 -12.93
CA PHE A 70 13.62 -8.84 -12.21
C PHE A 70 12.56 -8.58 -11.13
N SER A 71 12.27 -7.31 -10.75
CA SER A 71 11.26 -7.00 -9.71
C SER A 71 10.39 -5.80 -10.12
N PRO A 72 9.13 -6.03 -10.55
CA PRO A 72 8.24 -4.96 -10.97
C PRO A 72 7.74 -4.12 -9.80
N PHE A 73 7.55 -2.82 -10.02
CA PHE A 73 6.90 -1.92 -9.07
C PHE A 73 5.66 -1.30 -9.72
N TYR A 74 4.49 -1.82 -9.36
CA TYR A 74 3.20 -1.38 -9.88
C TYR A 74 2.63 -0.18 -9.14
N TYR A 75 2.11 0.79 -9.88
CA TYR A 75 1.35 1.92 -9.35
C TYR A 75 -0.12 1.74 -9.70
N GLY A 76 -0.95 1.50 -8.69
CA GLY A 76 -2.40 1.54 -8.80
C GLY A 76 -2.86 3.00 -8.79
N ILE A 77 -3.47 3.44 -9.87
CA ILE A 77 -3.93 4.80 -10.08
C ILE A 77 -5.43 4.88 -9.83
N TYR A 78 -5.85 5.87 -9.04
CA TYR A 78 -7.27 6.16 -8.86
C TYR A 78 -7.88 6.60 -10.18
N ASP A 79 -8.90 5.86 -10.61
CA ASP A 79 -9.75 6.25 -11.72
C ASP A 79 -10.79 7.24 -11.18
N ALA A 80 -10.47 8.54 -11.31
CA ALA A 80 -11.38 9.60 -10.97
C ALA A 80 -12.39 9.76 -12.11
N LYS A 81 -13.69 9.81 -11.77
CA LYS A 81 -14.71 10.30 -12.71
C LYS A 81 -14.41 11.75 -13.18
N ASP A 82 -13.63 12.49 -12.39
CA ASP A 82 -13.11 13.80 -12.76
C ASP A 82 -11.81 13.67 -13.57
N ILE A 83 -11.88 14.08 -14.84
CA ILE A 83 -10.80 13.97 -15.83
C ILE A 83 -9.56 14.81 -15.46
N CYS A 84 -9.74 15.90 -14.70
CA CYS A 84 -8.70 16.90 -14.46
C CYS A 84 -7.60 16.43 -13.47
N PRO A 85 -7.92 15.91 -12.26
CA PRO A 85 -6.90 15.35 -11.37
C PRO A 85 -6.16 14.13 -11.95
N PHE A 86 -6.82 13.38 -12.84
CA PHE A 86 -6.24 12.17 -13.46
C PHE A 86 -5.12 12.51 -14.45
N HIS A 87 -5.33 13.46 -15.36
CA HIS A 87 -4.29 13.91 -16.30
C HIS A 87 -3.10 14.53 -15.58
N GLU A 88 -3.36 15.35 -14.56
CA GLU A 88 -2.29 15.97 -13.78
C GLU A 88 -1.47 14.91 -13.03
N LEU A 89 -2.10 13.87 -12.49
CA LEU A 89 -1.38 12.76 -11.87
C LEU A 89 -0.51 12.01 -12.88
N LEU A 90 -1.06 11.66 -14.05
CA LEU A 90 -0.30 10.96 -15.09
C LEU A 90 0.93 11.75 -15.52
N SER A 91 0.83 13.08 -15.58
CA SER A 91 1.97 13.94 -15.90
C SER A 91 3.09 13.92 -14.84
N LYS A 92 2.78 13.51 -13.61
CA LYS A 92 3.71 13.44 -12.46
C LYS A 92 4.28 12.03 -12.24
N ILE A 93 3.84 11.03 -13.01
CA ILE A 93 4.29 9.64 -12.85
C ILE A 93 5.36 9.32 -13.88
N TYR A 94 6.56 8.93 -13.41
CA TYR A 94 7.67 8.53 -14.27
C TYR A 94 7.75 7.01 -14.50
N GLN A 95 6.76 6.28 -13.99
CA GLN A 95 6.66 4.83 -14.12
C GLN A 95 6.25 4.41 -15.54
N HIS A 96 6.81 3.30 -16.03
CA HIS A 96 6.46 2.77 -17.35
C HIS A 96 4.98 2.35 -17.39
N PRO A 97 4.22 2.67 -18.47
CA PRO A 97 2.78 2.36 -18.57
C PRO A 97 2.40 0.90 -18.27
N LYS A 98 3.23 -0.06 -18.66
CA LYS A 98 3.06 -1.50 -18.34
C LYS A 98 3.01 -1.85 -16.84
N TYR A 99 3.49 -0.96 -15.98
CA TYR A 99 3.44 -1.09 -14.52
C TYR A 99 2.38 -0.17 -13.89
N LEU A 100 1.52 0.45 -14.69
CA LEU A 100 0.36 1.18 -14.21
C LEU A 100 -0.85 0.24 -14.20
N THR A 101 -1.66 0.35 -13.15
CA THR A 101 -2.91 -0.40 -13.00
C THR A 101 -3.89 0.44 -12.17
N TYR A 102 -4.98 -0.15 -11.70
CA TYR A 102 -6.01 0.57 -10.96
C TYR A 102 -5.78 0.52 -9.44
N ALA A 103 -6.01 1.64 -8.74
CA ALA A 103 -5.96 1.69 -7.28
C ALA A 103 -7.10 0.89 -6.62
N ASN A 104 -8.18 0.64 -7.37
CA ASN A 104 -9.39 -0.03 -6.88
C ASN A 104 -9.37 -1.56 -7.03
N LEU A 105 -8.24 -2.16 -7.42
CA LEU A 105 -8.11 -3.62 -7.60
C LEU A 105 -8.57 -4.44 -6.39
N PHE A 106 -8.44 -3.91 -5.18
CA PHE A 106 -8.73 -4.62 -3.93
C PHE A 106 -10.04 -4.20 -3.23
N VAL A 107 -10.83 -3.32 -3.84
CA VAL A 107 -11.99 -2.69 -3.19
C VAL A 107 -13.22 -2.72 -4.09
N ASN A 108 -14.35 -2.23 -3.58
CA ASN A 108 -15.63 -2.15 -4.30
C ASN A 108 -16.06 -3.54 -4.81
N SER A 109 -16.50 -3.65 -6.07
CA SER A 109 -16.94 -4.90 -6.68
C SER A 109 -15.87 -5.99 -6.72
N ASN A 110 -14.57 -5.64 -6.60
CA ASN A 110 -13.48 -6.61 -6.54
C ASN A 110 -13.29 -7.21 -5.13
N TYR A 111 -13.95 -6.67 -4.11
CA TYR A 111 -13.70 -7.04 -2.72
C TYR A 111 -13.97 -8.52 -2.39
N PRO A 112 -15.04 -9.17 -2.89
CA PRO A 112 -15.24 -10.61 -2.67
C PRO A 112 -14.05 -11.46 -3.15
N SER A 113 -13.56 -11.19 -4.37
CA SER A 113 -12.37 -11.88 -4.91
C SER A 113 -11.11 -11.52 -4.13
N THR A 114 -11.02 -10.29 -3.63
CA THR A 114 -9.90 -9.83 -2.79
C THR A 114 -9.84 -10.57 -1.47
N LYS A 115 -10.99 -10.87 -0.83
CA LYS A 115 -11.03 -11.69 0.39
C LYS A 115 -10.42 -13.07 0.13
N LEU A 116 -10.81 -13.72 -0.97
CA LEU A 116 -10.27 -15.02 -1.37
C LEU A 116 -8.76 -14.94 -1.65
N LEU A 117 -8.31 -13.89 -2.33
CA LEU A 117 -6.89 -13.65 -2.55
C LEU A 117 -6.12 -13.50 -1.22
N HIS A 118 -6.61 -12.69 -0.29
CA HIS A 118 -5.95 -12.52 1.01
C HIS A 118 -5.88 -13.83 1.80
N GLN A 119 -6.94 -14.64 1.78
CA GLN A 119 -6.95 -15.97 2.38
C GLN A 119 -5.89 -16.88 1.74
N ALA A 120 -5.79 -16.88 0.41
CA ALA A 120 -4.77 -17.64 -0.31
C ALA A 120 -3.35 -17.16 0.04
N LEU A 121 -3.11 -15.84 0.05
CA LEU A 121 -1.82 -15.26 0.45
C LEU A 121 -1.44 -15.64 1.89
N ILE A 122 -2.37 -15.57 2.83
CA ILE A 122 -2.14 -15.95 4.24
C ILE A 122 -1.82 -17.43 4.38
N ARG A 123 -2.50 -18.29 3.62
CA ARG A 123 -2.21 -19.72 3.57
C ARG A 123 -0.83 -20.00 2.98
N ASP A 124 -0.53 -19.43 1.81
CA ASP A 124 0.66 -19.76 1.02
C ASP A 124 1.94 -19.12 1.59
N TYR A 125 1.81 -17.97 2.25
CA TYR A 125 2.89 -17.24 2.92
C TYR A 125 2.80 -17.34 4.46
N ARG A 126 2.11 -18.34 5.00
CA ARG A 126 1.99 -18.53 6.46
C ARG A 126 3.38 -18.52 7.12
N LYS A 127 3.55 -17.71 8.18
CA LYS A 127 4.83 -17.46 8.87
C LYS A 127 5.95 -16.89 7.98
N LYS A 128 5.59 -16.34 6.81
CA LYS A 128 6.47 -15.59 5.90
C LYS A 128 5.95 -14.18 5.61
N ILE A 129 4.92 -13.75 6.34
CA ILE A 129 4.32 -12.42 6.19
C ILE A 129 4.88 -11.45 7.23
N ILE A 130 5.35 -10.29 6.79
CA ILE A 130 5.57 -9.12 7.63
C ILE A 130 4.33 -8.25 7.48
N LEU A 131 3.63 -8.00 8.58
CA LEU A 131 2.40 -7.23 8.56
C LEU A 131 2.64 -5.83 9.12
N ILE A 132 2.30 -4.81 8.35
CA ILE A 132 2.51 -3.40 8.70
C ILE A 132 1.14 -2.74 8.79
N ILE A 133 0.74 -2.40 10.02
CA ILE A 133 -0.63 -1.98 10.35
C ILE A 133 -0.60 -0.90 11.41
N ASN A 134 -1.72 -0.18 11.54
CA ASN A 134 -1.88 0.79 12.61
C ASN A 134 -2.05 0.09 13.98
N ASN A 135 -1.89 0.85 15.07
CA ASN A 135 -1.94 0.33 16.44
C ASN A 135 -3.36 0.21 17.03
N GLU A 136 -4.42 0.34 16.22
CA GLU A 136 -5.82 0.06 16.58
C GLU A 136 -6.14 -1.44 16.61
N ILE A 137 -5.36 -2.21 17.37
CA ILE A 137 -5.51 -3.66 17.42
C ILE A 137 -5.47 -4.12 18.87
N SER A 138 -6.48 -4.88 19.28
CA SER A 138 -6.54 -5.46 20.61
C SER A 138 -5.44 -6.51 20.80
N SER A 139 -5.04 -6.75 22.04
CA SER A 139 -4.05 -7.79 22.38
C SER A 139 -4.46 -9.18 21.88
N LEU A 140 -5.73 -9.55 22.06
CA LEU A 140 -6.29 -10.80 21.53
C LEU A 140 -6.09 -10.90 20.01
N LYS A 141 -6.35 -9.80 19.30
CA LYS A 141 -6.21 -9.77 17.85
C LYS A 141 -4.75 -9.85 17.41
N LEU A 142 -3.83 -9.23 18.15
CA LEU A 142 -2.38 -9.41 17.90
C LEU A 142 -1.97 -10.88 18.00
N THR A 143 -2.51 -11.63 18.97
CA THR A 143 -2.25 -13.08 19.09
C THR A 143 -2.76 -13.86 17.87
N GLU A 144 -3.97 -13.57 17.39
CA GLU A 144 -4.51 -14.18 16.17
C GLU A 144 -3.65 -13.88 14.94
N LEU A 145 -3.22 -12.62 14.79
CA LEU A 145 -2.35 -12.19 13.69
C LEU A 145 -1.00 -12.90 13.74
N ASN A 146 -0.41 -12.99 14.93
CA ASN A 146 0.84 -13.72 15.17
C ASN A 146 0.74 -15.20 14.79
N ALA A 147 -0.45 -15.81 14.73
CA ALA A 147 -0.60 -17.20 14.29
C ALA A 147 -0.19 -17.42 12.82
N TRP A 148 -0.24 -16.39 11.98
CA TRP A 148 0.07 -16.49 10.55
C TRP A 148 1.13 -15.49 10.05
N THR A 149 1.48 -14.46 10.82
CA THR A 149 2.60 -13.56 10.52
C THR A 149 3.93 -14.07 11.07
N CYS A 150 5.02 -13.60 10.47
CA CYS A 150 6.39 -13.72 10.97
C CYS A 150 6.75 -12.55 11.90
N GLU A 151 6.35 -11.33 11.53
CA GLU A 151 6.59 -10.11 12.29
C GLU A 151 5.42 -9.14 12.06
N ILE A 152 5.10 -8.34 13.08
CA ILE A 152 4.10 -7.28 13.00
C ILE A 152 4.76 -5.95 13.35
N LEU A 153 4.71 -4.98 12.44
CA LEU A 153 5.15 -3.60 12.67
C LEU A 153 3.94 -2.70 12.89
N LEU A 154 3.79 -2.23 14.12
CA LEU A 154 2.73 -1.28 14.49
C LEU A 154 3.18 0.17 14.24
N TYR A 155 2.30 0.95 13.63
CA TYR A 155 2.42 2.39 13.41
C TYR A 155 1.25 3.15 14.06
N PRO A 156 1.43 4.43 14.45
CA PRO A 156 0.33 5.22 15.01
C PRO A 156 -0.77 5.52 13.98
N ASN A 157 -2.02 5.63 14.43
CA ASN A 157 -3.17 5.94 13.54
C ASN A 157 -3.08 7.31 12.87
N ASN A 158 -2.52 8.29 13.57
CA ASN A 158 -2.28 9.64 13.05
C ASN A 158 -0.94 9.75 12.30
N GLY A 159 -0.46 8.63 11.73
CA GLY A 159 0.79 8.55 10.97
C GLY A 159 1.03 9.70 9.99
N PRO A 160 0.04 10.13 9.18
CA PRO A 160 0.21 11.27 8.27
C PRO A 160 0.59 12.58 8.96
N LEU A 161 0.00 12.88 10.12
CA LEU A 161 0.35 14.08 10.89
C LEU A 161 1.71 13.94 11.56
N LEU A 162 2.01 12.76 12.12
CA LEU A 162 3.31 12.50 12.74
C LEU A 162 4.46 12.51 11.73
N TRP A 163 4.20 12.22 10.45
CA TRP A 163 5.18 12.29 9.37
C TRP A 163 5.80 13.69 9.20
N GLU A 164 5.11 14.72 9.67
CA GLU A 164 5.63 16.09 9.64
C GLU A 164 6.76 16.33 10.66
N ASN A 165 6.88 15.45 11.66
CA ASN A 165 8.02 15.41 12.58
C ASN A 165 9.18 14.63 11.97
N ASP A 166 10.35 15.26 11.81
CA ASP A 166 11.49 14.64 11.13
C ASP A 166 11.99 13.39 11.84
N LYS A 167 12.04 13.39 13.18
CA LYS A 167 12.46 12.23 13.97
C LYS A 167 11.53 11.04 13.75
N PHE A 168 10.21 11.24 13.78
CA PHE A 168 9.26 10.15 13.50
C PHE A 168 9.41 9.63 12.07
N ARG A 169 9.50 10.53 11.09
CA ARG A 169 9.69 10.16 9.69
C ARG A 169 10.95 9.32 9.47
N GLU A 170 12.09 9.77 10.00
CA GLU A 170 13.37 9.06 9.89
C GLU A 170 13.33 7.70 10.58
N GLN A 171 12.73 7.62 11.77
CA GLN A 171 12.54 6.36 12.49
C GLN A 171 11.63 5.39 11.74
N ALA A 172 10.54 5.87 11.13
CA ALA A 172 9.63 5.06 10.33
C ALA A 172 10.33 4.47 9.10
N ILE A 173 11.08 5.29 8.37
CA ILE A 173 11.85 4.86 7.19
C ILE A 173 12.96 3.89 7.61
N GLY A 174 13.75 4.24 8.63
CA GLY A 174 14.83 3.38 9.11
C GLY A 174 14.33 2.01 9.56
N ARG A 175 13.23 1.97 10.30
CA ARG A 175 12.62 0.71 10.75
C ARG A 175 12.21 -0.18 9.59
N ILE A 176 11.54 0.35 8.55
CA ILE A 176 11.11 -0.50 7.43
C ILE A 176 12.28 -0.98 6.57
N VAL A 177 13.29 -0.14 6.38
CA VAL A 177 14.54 -0.48 5.67
C VAL A 177 15.29 -1.59 6.39
N GLU A 178 15.49 -1.46 7.70
CA GLU A 178 16.09 -2.49 8.56
C GLU A 178 15.32 -3.82 8.44
N THR A 179 13.99 -3.80 8.54
CA THR A 179 13.19 -5.01 8.39
C THR A 179 13.33 -5.63 6.99
N ALA A 180 13.34 -4.81 5.93
CA ALA A 180 13.53 -5.29 4.56
C ALA A 180 14.89 -5.97 4.34
N LYS A 181 15.96 -5.49 4.99
CA LYS A 181 17.30 -6.11 4.94
C LYS A 181 17.32 -7.50 5.57
N ARG A 182 16.64 -7.69 6.70
CA ARG A 182 16.66 -8.96 7.47
C ARG A 182 16.01 -10.13 6.74
N TYR A 183 15.14 -9.85 5.77
CA TYR A 183 14.27 -10.85 5.17
C TYR A 183 14.45 -10.93 3.67
N ARG A 184 14.38 -12.15 3.12
CA ARG A 184 14.35 -12.39 1.66
C ARG A 184 13.17 -13.29 1.31
N ASN A 185 12.58 -13.07 0.13
CA ASN A 185 11.43 -13.81 -0.38
C ASN A 185 10.25 -13.83 0.61
N ARG A 186 9.99 -12.69 1.27
CA ARG A 186 8.85 -12.50 2.18
C ARG A 186 7.77 -11.63 1.58
N LEU A 187 6.57 -11.73 2.14
CA LEU A 187 5.43 -10.90 1.80
C LEU A 187 5.22 -9.82 2.87
N PHE A 188 5.35 -8.56 2.48
CA PHE A 188 5.07 -7.40 3.30
C PHE A 188 3.69 -6.85 2.92
N LEU A 189 2.76 -6.85 3.87
CA LEU A 189 1.41 -6.32 3.69
C LEU A 189 1.27 -5.01 4.46
N PHE A 190 0.94 -3.92 3.77
CA PHE A 190 0.79 -2.58 4.36
C PHE A 190 -0.67 -2.15 4.40
N SER A 191 -1.13 -1.77 5.59
CA SER A 191 -2.41 -1.10 5.84
C SER A 191 -2.23 0.08 6.80
N ILE A 192 -1.48 1.10 6.33
CA ILE A 192 -1.17 2.33 7.08
C ILE A 192 -1.39 3.58 6.22
N GLY A 193 -2.37 3.53 5.32
CA GLY A 193 -2.78 4.69 4.52
C GLY A 193 -1.65 5.24 3.64
N PRO A 194 -1.50 6.58 3.54
CA PRO A 194 -0.51 7.20 2.66
C PRO A 194 0.95 6.86 2.99
N LEU A 195 1.26 6.53 4.25
CA LEU A 195 2.62 6.12 4.65
C LEU A 195 3.05 4.85 3.92
N SER A 196 2.11 3.96 3.57
CA SER A 196 2.38 2.70 2.89
C SER A 196 3.19 2.93 1.60
N LYS A 197 2.88 3.99 0.84
CA LYS A 197 3.49 4.27 -0.47
C LYS A 197 4.97 4.59 -0.33
N VAL A 198 5.27 5.49 0.61
CA VAL A 198 6.62 5.96 0.88
C VAL A 198 7.45 4.84 1.51
N LEU A 199 6.88 4.11 2.48
CA LEU A 199 7.59 3.02 3.15
C LEU A 199 7.81 1.81 2.23
N ILE A 200 6.85 1.45 1.38
CA ILE A 200 7.04 0.42 0.33
C ILE A 200 8.16 0.82 -0.61
N HIS A 201 8.22 2.09 -1.01
CA HIS A 201 9.27 2.56 -1.90
C HIS A 201 10.67 2.39 -1.29
N HIS A 202 10.88 2.85 -0.05
CA HIS A 202 12.16 2.66 0.63
C HIS A 202 12.50 1.18 0.88
N ALA A 203 11.52 0.37 1.28
CA ALA A 203 11.73 -1.04 1.54
C ALA A 203 12.09 -1.83 0.26
N TRP A 204 11.45 -1.49 -0.86
CA TRP A 204 11.70 -2.13 -2.15
C TRP A 204 13.05 -1.73 -2.74
N LEU A 205 13.47 -0.46 -2.60
CA LEU A 205 14.82 -0.03 -2.98
C LEU A 205 15.90 -0.78 -2.22
N GLU A 206 15.65 -1.05 -0.95
CA GLU A 206 16.58 -1.81 -0.11
C GLU A 206 16.62 -3.29 -0.48
N ASN A 207 15.47 -3.92 -0.68
CA ASN A 207 15.41 -5.34 -0.99
C ASN A 207 14.31 -5.70 -2.00
N PRO A 208 14.59 -5.62 -3.31
CA PRO A 208 13.60 -5.88 -4.34
C PRO A 208 13.25 -7.36 -4.51
N TYR A 209 13.85 -8.29 -3.74
CA TYR A 209 13.51 -9.73 -3.76
C TYR A 209 12.31 -10.07 -2.89
N ASN A 210 11.87 -9.14 -2.03
CA ASN A 210 10.63 -9.29 -1.28
C ASN A 210 9.43 -8.79 -2.08
N ARG A 211 8.24 -9.12 -1.59
CA ARG A 211 6.96 -8.66 -2.13
C ARG A 211 6.37 -7.63 -1.19
N TYR A 212 6.01 -6.46 -1.70
CA TYR A 212 5.47 -5.35 -0.92
C TYR A 212 4.12 -4.94 -1.49
N ILE A 213 3.05 -5.07 -0.71
CA ILE A 213 1.69 -4.84 -1.20
C ILE A 213 0.97 -3.87 -0.27
N ASP A 214 0.54 -2.72 -0.80
CA ASP A 214 -0.45 -1.86 -0.19
C ASP A 214 -1.84 -2.51 -0.31
N VAL A 215 -2.27 -3.17 0.76
CA VAL A 215 -3.61 -3.77 0.86
C VAL A 215 -4.64 -2.79 1.43
N GLY A 216 -4.17 -1.77 2.16
CA GLY A 216 -5.00 -0.79 2.85
C GLY A 216 -6.18 -1.41 3.59
N SER A 217 -7.33 -0.74 3.52
CA SER A 217 -8.52 -1.16 4.25
C SER A 217 -9.12 -2.50 3.79
N ALA A 218 -8.68 -3.07 2.66
CA ALA A 218 -9.19 -4.37 2.20
C ALA A 218 -8.84 -5.52 3.16
N LEU A 219 -7.81 -5.37 4.00
CA LEU A 219 -7.44 -6.37 5.00
C LEU A 219 -8.16 -6.17 6.35
N ASP A 220 -8.93 -5.09 6.53
CA ASP A 220 -9.44 -4.68 7.84
C ASP A 220 -10.40 -5.68 8.51
N GLN A 221 -11.27 -6.34 7.75
CA GLN A 221 -12.13 -7.38 8.32
C GLN A 221 -11.30 -8.53 8.91
N MET A 222 -10.13 -8.84 8.32
CA MET A 222 -9.23 -9.89 8.81
C MET A 222 -8.34 -9.41 9.96
N THR A 223 -7.97 -8.13 9.99
CA THR A 223 -7.04 -7.58 10.99
C THR A 223 -7.70 -6.89 12.17
N ARG A 224 -8.95 -6.44 12.03
CA ARG A 224 -9.69 -5.68 13.06
C ARG A 224 -11.07 -6.27 13.40
N ASN A 225 -11.50 -7.35 12.74
CA ASN A 225 -12.80 -8.00 12.94
C ASN A 225 -14.00 -7.04 12.86
N ARG A 226 -13.89 -5.97 12.06
CA ARG A 226 -14.97 -5.00 11.85
C ARG A 226 -14.96 -4.48 10.42
N THR A 227 -16.12 -4.07 9.96
CA THR A 227 -16.27 -3.29 8.72
C THR A 227 -15.85 -1.85 8.98
N THR A 228 -14.88 -1.37 8.21
CA THR A 228 -14.35 0.01 8.24
C THR A 228 -14.72 0.79 6.99
N ARG A 229 -15.26 0.12 5.95
CA ARG A 229 -15.64 0.71 4.67
C ARG A 229 -16.95 0.14 4.14
N PRO A 230 -17.81 0.96 3.48
CA PRO A 230 -19.11 0.50 2.96
C PRO A 230 -19.02 -0.71 2.02
N TYR A 231 -17.99 -0.79 1.16
CA TYR A 231 -17.84 -1.89 0.21
C TYR A 231 -17.61 -3.26 0.86
N GLN A 232 -17.35 -3.31 2.17
CA GLN A 232 -17.08 -4.56 2.88
C GLN A 232 -18.35 -5.28 3.34
N SER A 233 -19.45 -4.55 3.49
CA SER A 233 -20.75 -5.09 3.91
C SER A 233 -21.52 -5.73 2.75
N ASN A 234 -21.28 -5.29 1.51
CA ASN A 234 -21.97 -5.80 0.32
C ASN A 234 -21.28 -7.05 -0.29
N ALA A 235 -20.48 -7.76 0.52
CA ALA A 235 -19.64 -8.87 0.09
C ALA A 235 -19.96 -10.16 0.87
N GLU A 236 -21.23 -10.30 1.25
CA GLU A 236 -21.85 -11.52 1.79
C GLU A 236 -22.70 -12.20 0.70
#